data_AF-A0A0F2J8H8-F1
#
_entry.id   AF-A0A0F2J8H8-F1
#
_cell.length_a   1.000
_cell.length_b   1.000
_cell.length_c   1.000
_cell.angle_alpha   90.00
_cell.angle_beta   90.00
_cell.angle_gamma   90.00
#
_symmetry.space_group_name_H-M   'P 1'
#
loop_
_entity.id
_entity.type
_entity.pdbx_description
1 polymer ?
#
loop_
_entity_poly.entity_id
_entity_poly.type
_entity_poly.pdbx_seq_one_letter_code
_entity_poly.pdbx_strand_id
1 'polypeptide(L)'
;MNDGQVSITEGRHPVVEVVLEPGKFVPNDTLISKNHHLALITGPNMAGKSTYMRQVALIVLMAHIGSFVPAKKAVISLVDRIFTRVGASDDLAAGQSTFMVEMQEVAHILKYATPKSLIILDEIGRGTATYDGLSIAWAVAEHLVKHPEFNPKTLFATHYHELTQLQDDFSGLVNLHVGVKEQGEDIVFLHKILPGCADRSYGIQVARLAGLPQELLQRAKTLLQELESSGPVHVIPAPTQVMTQGTLFDVPQIHPLLQEIKQIPLEDMTARQALQYLFDLQERI
;
A
#
# COMPACT_ATOMS: atom_id res chain seq x y z
N MET A 1 -15.90 20.01 -22.54
CA MET A 1 -15.73 20.61 -21.19
C MET A 1 -14.80 19.69 -20.41
N ASN A 2 -13.97 20.19 -19.49
CA ASN A 2 -13.02 19.32 -18.78
C ASN A 2 -13.78 18.41 -17.79
N ASP A 3 -13.67 17.10 -17.97
CA ASP A 3 -14.48 16.08 -17.28
C ASP A 3 -13.90 15.72 -15.91
N GLY A 4 -13.80 16.73 -15.04
CA GLY A 4 -13.19 16.64 -13.71
C GLY A 4 -11.68 16.38 -13.69
N GLN A 5 -11.04 16.21 -14.85
CA GLN A 5 -9.65 15.78 -15.02
C GLN A 5 -8.61 16.70 -14.36
N VAL A 6 -7.57 16.08 -13.79
CA VAL A 6 -6.25 16.68 -13.52
C VAL A 6 -5.23 15.90 -14.35
N SER A 7 -4.66 16.55 -15.35
CA SER A 7 -3.61 16.00 -16.20
C SER A 7 -2.39 16.91 -16.19
N ILE A 8 -1.22 16.34 -15.91
CA ILE A 8 0.07 17.03 -15.82
C ILE A 8 1.07 16.22 -16.64
N THR A 9 1.79 16.88 -17.55
CA THR A 9 2.86 16.27 -18.36
C THR A 9 4.20 16.86 -17.94
N GLU A 10 5.18 16.01 -17.63
CA GLU A 10 6.51 16.38 -17.12
C GLU A 10 6.44 17.42 -15.98
N GLY A 11 5.56 17.15 -15.00
CA GLY A 11 5.39 17.93 -13.79
C GLY A 11 6.57 17.77 -12.84
N ARG A 12 6.93 18.85 -12.14
CA ARG A 12 8.09 18.94 -11.25
C ARG A 12 7.69 19.63 -9.93
N HIS A 13 8.36 19.28 -8.83
CA HIS A 13 8.02 19.84 -7.52
C HIS A 13 8.63 21.24 -7.36
N PRO A 14 7.85 22.32 -7.22
CA PRO A 14 8.34 23.70 -7.35
C PRO A 14 9.45 24.08 -6.37
N VAL A 15 9.45 23.52 -5.15
CA VAL A 15 10.54 23.71 -4.17
C VAL A 15 11.72 22.77 -4.42
N VAL A 16 11.50 21.46 -4.47
CA VAL A 16 12.59 20.46 -4.56
C VAL A 16 13.38 20.56 -5.87
N GLU A 17 12.75 20.95 -6.99
CA GLU A 17 13.46 21.22 -8.25
C GLU A 17 14.55 22.30 -8.11
N VAL A 18 14.32 23.31 -7.28
CA VAL A 18 15.26 24.45 -7.07
C VAL A 18 16.32 24.13 -6.00
N VAL A 19 16.05 23.18 -5.10
CA VAL A 19 16.98 22.74 -4.05
C VAL A 19 17.98 21.69 -4.58
N LEU A 20 17.58 20.90 -5.58
CA LEU A 20 18.47 19.97 -6.27
C LEU A 20 19.33 20.70 -7.32
N GLU A 21 20.47 20.10 -7.68
CA GLU A 21 21.26 20.59 -8.82
C GLU A 21 20.44 20.55 -10.13
N PRO A 22 20.62 21.54 -11.03
CA PRO A 22 19.90 21.61 -12.30
C PRO A 22 19.94 20.29 -13.08
N GLY A 23 18.76 19.78 -13.46
CA GLY A 23 18.59 18.53 -14.20
C GLY A 23 18.57 17.24 -13.36
N LYS A 24 18.77 17.29 -12.03
CA LYS A 24 18.64 16.10 -11.17
C LYS A 24 17.20 15.75 -10.78
N PHE A 25 16.25 16.68 -10.88
CA PHE A 25 14.84 16.38 -10.60
C PHE A 25 14.22 15.59 -11.77
N VAL A 26 13.64 14.42 -11.48
CA VAL A 26 12.98 13.58 -12.48
C VAL A 26 11.51 14.00 -12.66
N PRO A 27 11.11 14.49 -13.85
CA PRO A 27 9.76 14.98 -14.08
C PRO A 27 8.75 13.83 -14.20
N ASN A 28 7.59 14.01 -13.58
CA ASN A 28 6.54 13.00 -13.46
C ASN A 28 5.23 13.43 -14.10
N ASP A 29 4.57 12.47 -14.71
CA ASP A 29 3.27 12.65 -15.37
C ASP A 29 2.17 12.25 -14.39
N THR A 30 1.02 12.93 -14.49
CA THR A 30 -0.15 12.65 -13.66
C THR A 30 -1.39 12.63 -14.54
N LEU A 31 -2.22 11.62 -14.36
CA LEU A 31 -3.56 11.55 -14.93
C LEU A 31 -4.52 11.05 -13.86
N ILE A 32 -5.37 11.94 -13.37
CA ILE A 32 -6.56 11.61 -12.59
C ILE A 32 -7.77 12.10 -13.38
N SER A 33 -8.78 11.27 -13.56
CA SER A 33 -10.00 11.61 -14.30
C SER A 33 -11.23 11.03 -13.62
N LYS A 34 -12.43 11.39 -14.08
CA LYS A 34 -13.69 10.82 -13.57
C LYS A 34 -13.77 9.28 -13.63
N ASN A 35 -13.04 8.67 -14.56
CA ASN A 35 -13.01 7.21 -14.78
C ASN A 35 -11.80 6.53 -14.14
N HIS A 36 -10.77 7.28 -13.74
CA HIS A 36 -9.59 6.80 -13.01
C HIS A 36 -9.30 7.84 -11.92
N HIS A 37 -10.12 7.85 -10.88
CA HIS A 37 -10.14 8.93 -9.89
C HIS A 37 -9.31 8.62 -8.65
N LEU A 38 -8.98 7.36 -8.38
CA LEU A 38 -8.09 6.93 -7.29
C LEU A 38 -6.80 6.32 -7.86
N ALA A 39 -5.67 7.01 -7.70
CA ALA A 39 -4.35 6.46 -8.03
C ALA A 39 -3.69 5.90 -6.76
N LEU A 40 -3.56 4.58 -6.68
CA LEU A 40 -2.87 3.87 -5.59
C LEU A 40 -1.38 3.80 -5.93
N ILE A 41 -0.50 4.32 -5.07
CA ILE A 41 0.94 4.47 -5.35
C ILE A 41 1.74 3.56 -4.41
N THR A 42 2.38 2.55 -4.98
CA THR A 42 3.20 1.57 -4.26
C THR A 42 4.70 1.81 -4.43
N GLY A 43 5.51 1.06 -3.67
CA GLY A 43 6.97 1.08 -3.74
C GLY A 43 7.63 1.61 -2.46
N PRO A 44 8.97 1.53 -2.38
CA PRO A 44 9.69 1.70 -1.12
C PRO A 44 9.55 3.09 -0.47
N ASN A 45 9.89 3.15 0.81
CA ASN A 45 10.07 4.43 1.51
C ASN A 45 11.28 5.18 0.92
N MET A 46 11.29 6.50 1.04
CA MET A 46 12.25 7.43 0.39
C MET A 46 12.24 7.46 -1.16
N ALA A 47 11.60 6.51 -1.86
CA ALA A 47 11.56 6.45 -3.33
C ALA A 47 10.78 7.59 -4.02
N GLY A 48 10.30 8.60 -3.28
CA GLY A 48 9.68 9.81 -3.84
C GLY A 48 8.16 9.84 -3.92
N LYS A 49 7.44 8.82 -3.40
CA LYS A 49 5.96 8.76 -3.36
C LYS A 49 5.34 10.08 -2.86
N SER A 50 5.72 10.51 -1.67
CA SER A 50 5.25 11.74 -1.02
C SER A 50 5.62 13.00 -1.83
N THR A 51 6.82 13.04 -2.44
CA THR A 51 7.26 14.16 -3.29
C THR A 51 6.37 14.30 -4.52
N TYR A 52 6.05 13.20 -5.19
CA TYR A 52 5.11 13.18 -6.32
C TYR A 52 3.71 13.66 -5.92
N MET A 53 3.15 13.19 -4.80
CA MET A 53 1.83 13.64 -4.37
C MET A 53 1.80 15.12 -3.99
N ARG A 54 2.79 15.59 -3.20
CA ARG A 54 2.95 17.01 -2.84
C ARG A 54 3.12 17.90 -4.08
N GLN A 55 3.88 17.43 -5.07
CA GLN A 55 3.99 18.10 -6.38
C GLN A 55 2.63 18.30 -7.04
N VAL A 56 1.77 17.28 -7.09
CA VAL A 56 0.44 17.40 -7.71
C VAL A 56 -0.43 18.41 -6.96
N ALA A 57 -0.46 18.39 -5.62
CA ALA A 57 -1.15 19.39 -4.82
C ALA A 57 -0.65 20.82 -5.11
N LEU A 58 0.66 21.02 -5.14
CA LEU A 58 1.26 22.34 -5.39
C LEU A 58 0.99 22.82 -6.81
N ILE A 59 1.07 21.95 -7.83
CA ILE A 59 0.72 22.31 -9.22
C ILE A 59 -0.76 22.69 -9.35
N VAL A 60 -1.67 21.96 -8.68
CA VAL A 60 -3.10 22.30 -8.66
C VAL A 60 -3.34 23.63 -7.95
N LEU A 61 -2.71 23.88 -6.80
CA LEU A 61 -2.81 25.15 -6.08
C LEU A 61 -2.26 26.33 -6.90
N MET A 62 -1.09 26.16 -7.53
CA MET A 62 -0.45 27.18 -8.38
C MET A 62 -1.33 27.58 -9.57
N ALA A 63 -2.03 26.63 -10.18
CA ALA A 63 -3.00 26.93 -11.24
C ALA A 63 -4.23 27.71 -10.72
N HIS A 64 -4.73 27.38 -9.52
CA HIS A 64 -5.90 28.05 -8.94
C HIS A 64 -5.62 29.49 -8.48
N ILE A 65 -4.37 29.84 -8.14
CA ILE A 65 -3.95 31.24 -7.91
C ILE A 65 -3.61 32.00 -9.22
N GLY A 66 -3.77 31.38 -10.39
CA GLY A 66 -3.49 31.99 -11.69
C GLY A 66 -2.01 32.06 -12.07
N SER A 67 -1.14 31.30 -11.39
CA SER A 67 0.29 31.23 -11.72
C SER A 67 0.57 30.26 -12.88
N PHE A 68 1.68 30.47 -13.58
CA PHE A 68 2.29 29.38 -14.35
C PHE A 68 2.73 28.26 -13.40
N VAL A 69 2.71 27.02 -13.91
CA VAL A 69 3.01 25.79 -13.13
C VAL A 69 4.28 25.10 -13.65
N PRO A 70 5.04 24.40 -12.77
CA PRO A 70 6.26 23.66 -13.14
C PRO A 70 5.94 22.35 -13.89
N ALA A 71 5.39 22.45 -15.09
CA ALA A 71 5.07 21.33 -15.97
C ALA A 71 5.30 21.70 -17.45
N LYS A 72 5.45 20.72 -18.33
CA LYS A 72 5.49 20.92 -19.79
C LYS A 72 4.10 21.19 -20.37
N LYS A 73 3.08 20.60 -19.75
CA LYS A 73 1.67 20.86 -20.00
C LYS A 73 0.88 20.55 -18.74
N ALA A 74 -0.17 21.33 -18.47
CA ALA A 74 -1.14 21.03 -17.43
C ALA A 74 -2.56 21.32 -17.93
N VAL A 75 -3.51 20.46 -17.56
CA VAL A 75 -4.96 20.62 -17.77
C VAL A 75 -5.61 20.28 -16.44
N ILE A 76 -6.05 21.31 -15.71
CA ILE A 76 -6.50 21.19 -14.32
C ILE A 76 -7.94 21.68 -14.25
N SER A 77 -8.84 20.78 -13.86
CA SER A 77 -10.23 21.12 -13.56
C SER A 77 -10.34 21.81 -12.20
N LEU A 78 -11.41 22.56 -11.99
CA LEU A 78 -11.64 23.25 -10.72
C LEU A 78 -11.74 22.27 -9.55
N VAL A 79 -10.91 22.52 -8.54
CA VAL A 79 -10.86 21.79 -7.25
C VAL A 79 -11.39 22.74 -6.18
N ASP A 80 -12.36 22.28 -5.38
CA ASP A 80 -12.97 23.09 -4.31
C ASP A 80 -12.14 23.05 -3.01
N ARG A 81 -11.50 21.92 -2.72
CA ARG A 81 -10.65 21.69 -1.55
C ARG A 81 -9.51 20.73 -1.90
N ILE A 82 -8.33 21.00 -1.35
CA ILE A 82 -7.21 20.04 -1.31
C ILE A 82 -7.12 19.52 0.12
N PHE A 83 -7.22 18.20 0.28
CA PHE A 83 -7.11 17.48 1.54
C PHE A 83 -5.81 16.68 1.58
N THR A 84 -5.13 16.67 2.73
CA THR A 84 -3.84 15.99 2.90
C THR A 84 -3.77 15.27 4.23
N ARG A 85 -3.84 13.93 4.23
CA ARG A 85 -3.22 13.09 5.26
C ARG A 85 -1.81 12.78 4.78
N VAL A 86 -0.85 13.56 5.24
CA VAL A 86 0.58 13.40 4.90
C VAL A 86 1.35 13.46 6.20
N GLY A 87 2.09 12.40 6.53
CA GLY A 87 2.67 12.19 7.86
C GLY A 87 3.37 13.42 8.44
N ALA A 88 2.87 13.89 9.60
CA ALA A 88 3.53 14.88 10.42
C ALA A 88 4.73 14.25 11.14
N SER A 89 5.79 15.05 11.35
CA SER A 89 6.80 14.76 12.37
C SER A 89 6.16 14.79 13.75
N ASP A 90 6.50 13.85 14.64
CA ASP A 90 5.78 13.58 15.89
C ASP A 90 5.52 14.81 16.77
N ASP A 91 4.25 15.21 16.89
CA ASP A 91 3.80 16.13 17.95
C ASP A 91 3.48 15.34 19.22
N LEU A 92 4.54 14.99 19.94
CA LEU A 92 4.49 14.33 21.25
C LEU A 92 3.86 15.19 22.36
N ALA A 93 3.55 16.47 22.13
CA ALA A 93 3.03 17.37 23.16
C ALA A 93 1.52 17.27 23.38
N ALA A 94 0.76 16.71 22.42
CA ALA A 94 -0.70 16.74 22.43
C ALA A 94 -1.39 15.68 23.33
N GLY A 95 -0.65 14.69 23.84
CA GLY A 95 -1.19 13.63 24.71
C GLY A 95 -2.18 12.65 24.04
N GLN A 96 -2.42 12.76 22.73
CA GLN A 96 -3.19 11.79 21.95
C GLN A 96 -2.27 10.78 21.25
N SER A 97 -2.77 9.58 21.00
CA SER A 97 -2.06 8.61 20.14
C SER A 97 -1.95 9.17 18.71
N THR A 98 -0.79 9.03 18.09
CA THR A 98 -0.55 9.43 16.68
C THR A 98 -1.52 8.75 15.72
N PHE A 99 -1.91 7.50 16.01
CA PHE A 99 -2.94 6.78 15.26
C PHE A 99 -4.35 7.36 15.45
N MET A 100 -4.67 7.87 16.64
CA MET A 100 -5.96 8.55 16.88
C MET A 100 -6.06 9.87 16.11
N VAL A 101 -4.96 10.64 16.04
CA VAL A 101 -4.89 11.86 15.21
C VAL A 101 -5.02 11.51 13.72
N GLU A 102 -4.33 10.48 13.24
CA GLU A 102 -4.48 9.97 11.86
C GLU A 102 -5.93 9.58 11.53
N MET A 103 -6.61 8.85 12.41
CA MET A 103 -8.02 8.48 12.21
C MET A 103 -8.96 9.69 12.23
N GLN A 104 -8.69 10.71 13.05
CA GLN A 104 -9.44 11.98 13.04
C GLN A 104 -9.22 12.76 11.73
N GLU A 105 -7.99 12.79 11.20
CA GLU A 105 -7.69 13.41 9.91
C GLU A 105 -8.43 12.68 8.77
N VAL A 106 -8.35 11.35 8.69
CA VAL A 106 -9.07 10.56 7.68
C VAL A 106 -10.59 10.76 7.79
N ALA A 107 -11.15 10.73 9.01
CA ALA A 107 -12.57 10.99 9.24
C ALA A 107 -13.00 12.41 8.84
N HIS A 108 -12.14 13.42 9.05
CA HIS A 108 -12.38 14.79 8.59
C HIS A 108 -12.41 14.87 7.05
N ILE A 109 -11.45 14.21 6.39
CA ILE A 109 -11.36 14.17 4.92
C ILE A 109 -12.63 13.53 4.33
N LEU A 110 -13.02 12.34 4.79
CA LEU A 110 -14.20 11.64 4.28
C LEU A 110 -15.51 12.41 4.55
N LYS A 111 -15.60 13.14 5.67
CA LYS A 111 -16.78 13.94 6.04
C LYS A 111 -16.96 15.22 5.21
N TYR A 112 -15.88 15.83 4.73
CA TYR A 112 -15.92 17.17 4.10
C TYR A 112 -15.38 17.24 2.67
N ALA A 113 -14.88 16.14 2.10
CA ALA A 113 -14.59 16.04 0.68
C ALA A 113 -15.86 16.09 -0.18
N THR A 114 -15.70 16.49 -1.44
CA THR A 114 -16.74 16.42 -2.48
C THR A 114 -16.14 15.78 -3.75
N PRO A 115 -16.94 15.37 -4.75
CA PRO A 115 -16.42 14.92 -6.05
C PRO A 115 -15.47 15.92 -6.74
N LYS A 116 -15.55 17.21 -6.39
CA LYS A 116 -14.64 18.24 -6.93
C LYS A 116 -13.30 18.27 -6.20
N SER A 117 -13.19 17.73 -5.00
CA SER A 117 -11.99 17.80 -4.18
C SER A 117 -10.82 16.99 -4.74
N LEU A 118 -9.62 17.34 -4.28
CA LEU A 118 -8.39 16.56 -4.40
C LEU A 118 -8.01 16.06 -3.01
N ILE A 119 -7.72 14.77 -2.88
CA ILE A 119 -7.32 14.09 -1.65
C ILE A 119 -5.92 13.50 -1.87
N ILE A 120 -5.06 13.65 -0.86
CA ILE A 120 -3.76 13.00 -0.78
C ILE A 120 -3.69 12.24 0.54
N LEU A 121 -3.43 10.94 0.46
CA LEU A 121 -3.27 10.04 1.58
C LEU A 121 -1.87 9.40 1.49
N ASP A 122 -1.07 9.54 2.54
CA ASP A 122 0.30 9.02 2.64
C ASP A 122 0.36 8.05 3.83
N GLU A 123 0.43 6.75 3.52
CA GLU A 123 0.80 5.67 4.45
C GLU A 123 -0.11 5.48 5.68
N ILE A 124 -1.43 5.64 5.51
CA ILE A 124 -2.49 5.25 6.46
C ILE A 124 -2.28 3.82 6.99
N GLY A 125 -2.57 3.61 8.27
CA GLY A 125 -2.61 2.30 8.94
C GLY A 125 -1.35 1.97 9.72
N ARG A 126 -0.26 2.72 9.55
CA ARG A 126 1.04 2.41 10.17
C ARG A 126 1.12 2.54 11.69
N GLY A 127 0.19 3.26 12.31
CA GLY A 127 0.20 3.50 13.77
C GLY A 127 -0.41 2.37 14.62
N THR A 128 -0.78 1.22 14.03
CA THR A 128 -1.48 0.12 14.71
C THR A 128 -0.99 -1.26 14.25
N ALA A 129 -1.60 -2.34 14.74
CA ALA A 129 -1.32 -3.71 14.31
C ALA A 129 -1.54 -3.89 12.80
N THR A 130 -0.67 -4.67 12.14
CA THR A 130 -0.58 -4.74 10.68
C THR A 130 -1.90 -5.05 9.98
N TYR A 131 -2.68 -6.00 10.52
CA TYR A 131 -3.98 -6.37 9.95
C TYR A 131 -5.07 -5.31 10.17
N ASP A 132 -5.06 -4.60 11.31
CA ASP A 132 -6.01 -3.50 11.57
C ASP A 132 -5.72 -2.33 10.62
N GLY A 133 -4.44 -1.96 10.48
CA GLY A 133 -3.98 -0.90 9.59
C GLY A 133 -4.27 -1.21 8.12
N LEU A 134 -4.02 -2.45 7.69
CA LEU A 134 -4.37 -2.95 6.37
C LEU A 134 -5.89 -2.88 6.13
N SER A 135 -6.70 -3.38 7.05
CA SER A 135 -8.17 -3.42 6.92
C SER A 135 -8.78 -2.01 6.84
N ILE A 136 -8.25 -1.07 7.62
CA ILE A 136 -8.68 0.33 7.59
C ILE A 136 -8.25 1.01 6.29
N ALA A 137 -7.00 0.81 5.85
CA ALA A 137 -6.52 1.36 4.57
C ALA A 137 -7.33 0.81 3.38
N TRP A 138 -7.67 -0.48 3.41
CA TRP A 138 -8.52 -1.15 2.42
C TRP A 138 -9.92 -0.55 2.38
N ALA A 139 -10.61 -0.46 3.54
CA ALA A 139 -11.95 0.11 3.62
C ALA A 139 -12.01 1.59 3.20
N VAL A 140 -10.97 2.37 3.48
CA VAL A 140 -10.84 3.77 3.01
C VAL A 140 -10.65 3.83 1.49
N ALA A 141 -9.79 2.99 0.91
CA ALA A 141 -9.60 2.92 -0.54
C ALA A 141 -10.89 2.48 -1.25
N GLU A 142 -11.56 1.44 -0.75
CA GLU A 142 -12.82 0.94 -1.26
C GLU A 142 -13.90 2.03 -1.23
N HIS A 143 -14.11 2.70 -0.08
CA HIS A 143 -15.10 3.76 0.06
C HIS A 143 -14.85 4.95 -0.90
N LEU A 144 -13.59 5.29 -1.16
CA LEU A 144 -13.21 6.36 -2.09
C LEU A 144 -13.40 5.99 -3.57
N VAL A 145 -13.47 4.70 -3.93
CA VAL A 145 -13.66 4.26 -5.33
C VAL A 145 -15.08 3.75 -5.64
N LYS A 146 -15.78 3.17 -4.65
CA LYS A 146 -17.04 2.42 -4.80
C LYS A 146 -18.29 3.27 -5.03
N HIS A 147 -18.26 4.57 -4.71
CA HIS A 147 -19.44 5.44 -4.75
C HIS A 147 -19.43 6.39 -5.96
N PRO A 148 -20.29 6.19 -6.99
CA PRO A 148 -20.28 7.04 -8.21
C PRO A 148 -20.65 8.52 -7.96
N GLU A 149 -21.37 8.80 -6.87
CA GLU A 149 -21.72 10.17 -6.44
C GLU A 149 -20.64 10.80 -5.53
N PHE A 150 -19.65 10.02 -5.10
CA PHE A 150 -18.54 10.44 -4.25
C PHE A 150 -17.22 9.87 -4.79
N ASN A 151 -16.78 10.41 -5.92
CA ASN A 151 -15.54 10.05 -6.61
C ASN A 151 -14.50 11.19 -6.59
N PRO A 152 -14.03 11.63 -5.40
CA PRO A 152 -13.00 12.66 -5.28
C PRO A 152 -11.68 12.21 -5.94
N LYS A 153 -10.94 13.16 -6.53
CA LYS A 153 -9.62 12.86 -7.10
C LYS A 153 -8.69 12.51 -5.96
N THR A 154 -8.07 11.34 -6.00
CA THR A 154 -7.34 10.78 -4.86
C THR A 154 -5.99 10.26 -5.31
N LEU A 155 -4.92 10.68 -4.63
CA LEU A 155 -3.63 10.01 -4.64
C LEU A 155 -3.45 9.33 -3.28
N PHE A 156 -3.26 8.01 -3.29
CA PHE A 156 -3.08 7.23 -2.06
C PHE A 156 -1.75 6.46 -2.15
N ALA A 157 -0.70 6.98 -1.51
CA ALA A 157 0.54 6.22 -1.34
C ALA A 157 0.40 5.22 -0.20
N THR A 158 0.76 3.97 -0.46
CA THR A 158 0.69 2.88 0.52
C THR A 158 1.98 2.05 0.52
N HIS A 159 2.03 1.15 1.50
CA HIS A 159 3.05 0.11 1.67
C HIS A 159 2.41 -1.29 1.79
N TYR A 160 1.09 -1.35 1.92
CA TYR A 160 0.30 -2.56 1.75
C TYR A 160 0.23 -2.87 0.25
N HIS A 161 0.93 -3.91 -0.19
CA HIS A 161 0.86 -4.38 -1.58
C HIS A 161 -0.47 -5.09 -1.87
N GLU A 162 -1.13 -5.60 -0.83
CA GLU A 162 -2.43 -6.26 -0.88
C GLU A 162 -3.51 -5.36 -1.51
N LEU A 163 -3.49 -4.06 -1.19
CA LEU A 163 -4.43 -3.06 -1.73
C LEU A 163 -4.39 -2.95 -3.26
N THR A 164 -3.34 -3.43 -3.96
CA THR A 164 -3.30 -3.34 -5.43
C THR A 164 -4.34 -4.21 -6.11
N GLN A 165 -4.85 -5.24 -5.43
CA GLN A 165 -5.91 -6.13 -5.92
C GLN A 165 -7.24 -5.37 -6.14
N LEU A 166 -7.47 -4.25 -5.45
CA LEU A 166 -8.67 -3.41 -5.63
C LEU A 166 -8.84 -2.87 -7.05
N GLN A 167 -7.80 -2.87 -7.88
CA GLN A 167 -7.91 -2.46 -9.29
C GLN A 167 -8.77 -3.43 -10.12
N ASP A 168 -8.78 -4.72 -9.74
CA ASP A 168 -9.47 -5.76 -10.50
C ASP A 168 -10.99 -5.71 -10.27
N ASP A 169 -11.43 -5.31 -9.06
CA ASP A 169 -12.82 -5.03 -8.71
C ASP A 169 -13.29 -3.63 -9.14
N PHE A 170 -12.41 -2.62 -9.07
CA PHE A 170 -12.78 -1.22 -9.20
C PHE A 170 -12.01 -0.49 -10.30
N SER A 171 -12.60 -0.39 -11.49
CA SER A 171 -12.04 0.35 -12.64
C SER A 171 -11.79 1.84 -12.42
N GLY A 172 -12.36 2.44 -11.36
CA GLY A 172 -12.05 3.80 -10.92
C GLY A 172 -10.67 3.93 -10.22
N LEU A 173 -10.06 2.81 -9.85
CA LEU A 173 -8.71 2.74 -9.28
C LEU A 173 -7.67 2.48 -10.38
N VAL A 174 -6.48 3.03 -10.22
CA VAL A 174 -5.31 2.70 -11.03
C VAL A 174 -4.09 2.46 -10.14
N ASN A 175 -3.43 1.33 -10.33
CA ASN A 175 -2.17 1.03 -9.68
C ASN A 175 -1.03 1.81 -10.35
N LEU A 176 -0.24 2.47 -9.52
CA LEU A 176 1.02 3.11 -9.87
C LEU A 176 2.12 2.59 -8.93
N HIS A 177 3.37 2.62 -9.37
CA HIS A 177 4.54 2.35 -8.53
C HIS A 177 5.69 3.29 -8.86
N VAL A 178 6.66 3.42 -7.95
CA VAL A 178 7.95 4.05 -8.28
C VAL A 178 8.82 3.04 -9.03
N GLY A 179 9.29 3.41 -10.22
CA GLY A 179 10.26 2.62 -10.99
C GLY A 179 11.58 2.43 -10.22
N VAL A 180 11.98 1.17 -10.08
CA VAL A 180 13.25 0.73 -9.50
C VAL A 180 14.07 0.05 -10.60
N LYS A 181 15.38 0.28 -10.65
CA LYS A 181 16.30 -0.44 -11.52
C LYS A 181 17.29 -1.26 -10.68
N GLU A 182 17.20 -2.58 -10.77
CA GLU A 182 18.19 -3.51 -10.21
C GLU A 182 19.53 -3.38 -10.97
N GLN A 183 20.65 -3.46 -10.24
CA GLN A 183 22.02 -3.47 -10.75
C GLN A 183 22.85 -4.49 -9.96
N GLY A 184 22.82 -5.75 -10.41
CA GLY A 184 23.41 -6.86 -9.65
C GLY A 184 22.57 -7.15 -8.40
N GLU A 185 23.13 -6.91 -7.22
CA GLU A 185 22.40 -6.99 -5.94
C GLU A 185 21.91 -5.62 -5.42
N ASP A 186 22.34 -4.52 -6.04
CA ASP A 186 21.98 -3.16 -5.63
C ASP A 186 20.77 -2.65 -6.43
N ILE A 187 20.14 -1.57 -5.95
CA ILE A 187 19.02 -0.93 -6.64
C ILE A 187 19.25 0.58 -6.81
N VAL A 188 18.68 1.15 -7.87
CA VAL A 188 18.62 2.59 -8.09
C VAL A 188 17.16 3.01 -8.25
N PHE A 189 16.72 3.95 -7.42
CA PHE A 189 15.42 4.60 -7.56
C PHE A 189 15.44 5.53 -8.77
N LEU A 190 14.52 5.30 -9.72
CA LEU A 190 14.40 6.14 -10.91
C LEU A 190 13.65 7.44 -10.62
N HIS A 191 13.01 7.57 -9.45
CA HIS A 191 12.10 8.65 -9.06
C HIS A 191 10.98 8.94 -10.09
N LYS A 192 10.72 8.00 -11.00
CA LYS A 192 9.66 8.04 -12.00
C LYS A 192 8.50 7.17 -11.54
N ILE A 193 7.29 7.71 -11.58
CA ILE A 193 6.06 6.96 -11.36
C ILE A 193 5.67 6.26 -12.67
N LEU A 194 5.35 4.97 -12.56
CA LEU A 194 5.00 4.07 -13.67
C LEU A 194 3.65 3.40 -13.38
N PRO A 195 2.88 2.99 -14.40
CA PRO A 195 1.63 2.26 -14.22
C PRO A 195 1.89 0.80 -13.79
N GLY A 196 0.89 0.19 -13.14
CA GLY A 196 0.96 -1.15 -12.56
C GLY A 196 1.45 -1.16 -11.12
N CYS A 197 1.33 -2.31 -10.46
CA CYS A 197 1.94 -2.57 -9.16
C CYS A 197 3.46 -2.84 -9.29
N ALA A 198 4.19 -2.80 -8.18
CA ALA A 198 5.59 -3.23 -8.15
C ALA A 198 5.70 -4.74 -7.85
N ASP A 199 6.49 -5.46 -8.65
CA ASP A 199 6.65 -6.93 -8.57
C ASP A 199 7.22 -7.44 -7.23
N ARG A 200 7.93 -6.59 -6.47
CA ARG A 200 8.71 -6.99 -5.29
C ARG A 200 8.81 -5.92 -4.20
N SER A 201 8.97 -6.38 -2.96
CA SER A 201 9.36 -5.57 -1.80
C SER A 201 10.88 -5.44 -1.72
N TYR A 202 11.41 -4.21 -1.80
CA TYR A 202 12.86 -3.95 -1.84
C TYR A 202 13.50 -3.63 -0.47
N GLY A 203 12.93 -4.13 0.64
CA GLY A 203 13.33 -3.73 2.00
C GLY A 203 14.79 -4.05 2.34
N ILE A 204 15.28 -5.22 1.93
CA ILE A 204 16.68 -5.65 2.19
C ILE A 204 17.66 -4.87 1.33
N GLN A 205 17.28 -4.51 0.11
CA GLN A 205 18.07 -3.69 -0.81
C GLN A 205 18.15 -2.23 -0.33
N VAL A 206 17.08 -1.69 0.27
CA VAL A 206 17.12 -0.39 0.98
C VAL A 206 18.05 -0.46 2.20
N ALA A 207 18.00 -1.54 2.99
CA ALA A 207 18.92 -1.73 4.11
C ALA A 207 20.40 -1.83 3.65
N ARG A 208 20.65 -2.41 2.47
CA ARG A 208 21.98 -2.41 1.84
C ARG A 208 22.44 -1.01 1.45
N LEU A 209 21.57 -0.21 0.81
CA LEU A 209 21.88 1.19 0.46
C LEU A 209 22.15 2.06 1.71
N ALA A 210 21.52 1.72 2.85
CA ALA A 210 21.78 2.34 4.15
C ALA A 210 23.09 1.85 4.83
N GLY A 211 23.84 0.93 4.21
CA GLY A 211 25.14 0.47 4.69
C GLY A 211 25.10 -0.60 5.78
N LEU A 212 24.00 -1.36 5.93
CA LEU A 212 23.95 -2.43 6.93
C LEU A 212 24.93 -3.59 6.60
N PRO A 213 25.52 -4.28 7.60
CA PRO A 213 26.51 -5.33 7.38
C PRO A 213 26.01 -6.49 6.51
N GLN A 214 26.87 -7.03 5.64
CA GLN A 214 26.50 -8.12 4.72
C GLN A 214 25.99 -9.38 5.44
N GLU A 215 26.54 -9.73 6.60
CA GLU A 215 26.09 -10.88 7.40
C GLU A 215 24.65 -10.70 7.90
N LEU A 216 24.30 -9.49 8.34
CA LEU A 216 22.93 -9.12 8.76
C LEU A 216 21.98 -9.18 7.56
N LEU A 217 22.37 -8.58 6.43
CA LEU A 217 21.59 -8.62 5.19
C LEU A 217 21.35 -10.07 4.71
N GLN A 218 22.35 -10.94 4.84
CA GLN A 218 22.23 -12.34 4.46
C GLN A 218 21.29 -13.11 5.41
N ARG A 219 21.37 -12.90 6.74
CA ARG A 219 20.38 -13.50 7.67
C ARG A 219 18.97 -12.95 7.43
N ALA A 220 18.83 -11.67 7.06
CA ALA A 220 17.55 -11.07 6.70
C ALA A 220 16.94 -11.70 5.44
N LYS A 221 17.76 -12.03 4.41
CA LYS A 221 17.30 -12.78 3.23
C LYS A 221 16.76 -14.16 3.62
N THR A 222 17.48 -14.90 4.46
CA THR A 222 17.04 -16.23 4.91
C THR A 222 15.75 -16.14 5.73
N LEU A 223 15.65 -15.19 6.66
CA LEU A 223 14.43 -14.95 7.45
C LEU A 223 13.23 -14.57 6.58
N LEU A 224 13.43 -13.77 5.52
CA LEU A 224 12.35 -13.44 4.58
C LEU A 224 11.86 -14.69 3.83
N GLN A 225 12.78 -15.55 3.38
CA GLN A 225 12.44 -16.83 2.74
C GLN A 225 11.75 -17.81 3.70
N GLU A 226 12.19 -17.87 4.97
CA GLU A 226 11.51 -18.63 6.04
C GLU A 226 10.06 -18.15 6.24
N LEU A 227 9.82 -16.83 6.22
CA LEU A 227 8.48 -16.24 6.37
C LEU A 227 7.59 -16.43 5.13
N GLU A 228 8.10 -16.17 3.93
CA GLU A 228 7.37 -16.31 2.67
C GLU A 228 6.95 -17.77 2.40
N SER A 229 7.81 -18.74 2.76
CA SER A 229 7.51 -20.17 2.61
C SER A 229 6.60 -20.76 3.70
N SER A 230 6.44 -20.08 4.83
CA SER A 230 5.55 -20.50 5.94
C SER A 230 4.08 -20.15 5.73
N GLY A 231 3.76 -19.37 4.68
CA GLY A 231 2.44 -18.76 4.49
C GLY A 231 2.17 -17.60 5.46
N PRO A 232 0.98 -16.99 5.44
CA PRO A 232 0.64 -15.89 6.34
C PRO A 232 0.72 -16.38 7.80
N VAL A 233 1.55 -15.70 8.60
CA VAL A 233 1.89 -16.16 9.95
C VAL A 233 0.65 -16.16 10.86
N HIS A 234 0.07 -17.34 11.08
CA HIS A 234 -0.95 -17.57 12.10
C HIS A 234 -0.33 -17.48 13.50
N VAL A 235 -0.13 -16.25 13.98
CA VAL A 235 0.06 -15.97 15.40
C VAL A 235 -1.26 -16.28 16.10
N ILE A 236 -1.34 -17.47 16.70
CA ILE A 236 -2.58 -18.04 17.26
C ILE A 236 -3.16 -17.11 18.35
N PRO A 237 -4.37 -16.55 18.17
CA PRO A 237 -5.11 -15.95 19.27
C PRO A 237 -5.69 -17.04 20.15
N ALA A 238 -5.70 -16.83 21.47
CA ALA A 238 -6.43 -17.72 22.38
C ALA A 238 -7.95 -17.71 22.07
N PRO A 239 -8.67 -18.84 22.25
CA PRO A 239 -10.04 -18.98 21.74
C PRO A 239 -11.07 -18.24 22.60
N THR A 240 -11.58 -17.12 22.08
CA THR A 240 -12.79 -16.46 22.59
C THR A 240 -13.99 -16.85 21.72
N GLN A 241 -14.98 -17.54 22.28
CA GLN A 241 -16.13 -18.07 21.54
C GLN A 241 -17.19 -17.00 21.23
N VAL A 242 -17.54 -16.81 19.95
CA VAL A 242 -18.85 -16.23 19.54
C VAL A 242 -19.31 -16.87 18.22
N MET A 243 -20.63 -17.05 18.06
CA MET A 243 -21.30 -17.52 16.85
C MET A 243 -22.48 -16.57 16.55
N THR A 244 -22.85 -16.23 15.32
CA THR A 244 -22.35 -16.63 13.97
C THR A 244 -22.47 -15.39 13.02
N GLN A 245 -22.49 -15.37 11.68
CA GLN A 245 -22.74 -16.36 10.63
C GLN A 245 -22.21 -15.87 9.26
N GLY A 246 -21.93 -16.78 8.33
CA GLY A 246 -22.20 -16.54 6.90
C GLY A 246 -21.16 -15.77 6.06
N THR A 247 -19.98 -16.36 5.83
CA THR A 247 -19.24 -16.17 4.56
C THR A 247 -19.12 -17.52 3.83
N LEU A 248 -19.34 -17.50 2.52
CA LEU A 248 -18.90 -18.56 1.61
C LEU A 248 -17.51 -18.21 1.06
N PHE A 249 -16.87 -19.23 0.49
CA PHE A 249 -15.61 -19.22 -0.25
C PHE A 249 -14.32 -19.31 0.58
N ASP A 250 -13.46 -20.20 0.08
CA ASP A 250 -12.04 -20.42 0.34
C ASP A 250 -11.59 -20.55 1.81
N VAL A 251 -12.20 -21.53 2.48
CA VAL A 251 -11.48 -22.34 3.47
C VAL A 251 -10.29 -22.99 2.75
N PRO A 252 -9.02 -22.78 3.19
CA PRO A 252 -7.90 -23.49 2.61
C PRO A 252 -8.10 -24.99 2.80
N GLN A 253 -8.03 -25.77 1.72
CA GLN A 253 -8.28 -27.22 1.81
C GLN A 253 -7.23 -27.87 2.70
N ILE A 254 -7.62 -28.14 3.95
CA ILE A 254 -6.84 -28.89 4.92
C ILE A 254 -6.53 -30.25 4.27
N HIS A 255 -5.26 -30.46 3.91
CA HIS A 255 -4.81 -31.64 3.19
C HIS A 255 -5.39 -32.91 3.83
N PRO A 256 -6.01 -33.87 3.10
CA PRO A 256 -6.85 -34.90 3.72
C PRO A 256 -6.18 -35.66 4.87
N LEU A 257 -4.89 -35.92 4.77
CA LEU A 257 -4.07 -36.54 5.82
C LEU A 257 -4.10 -35.79 7.16
N LEU A 258 -4.24 -34.46 7.18
CA LEU A 258 -4.34 -33.64 8.39
C LEU A 258 -5.74 -33.74 9.05
N GLN A 259 -6.78 -34.13 8.31
CA GLN A 259 -8.07 -34.49 8.91
C GLN A 259 -8.03 -35.93 9.44
N GLU A 260 -7.42 -36.84 8.69
CA GLU A 260 -7.21 -38.24 9.06
C GLU A 260 -6.42 -38.36 10.38
N ILE A 261 -5.25 -37.70 10.47
CA ILE A 261 -4.39 -37.68 11.67
C ILE A 261 -5.12 -37.14 12.91
N LYS A 262 -6.02 -36.15 12.76
CA LYS A 262 -6.80 -35.58 13.87
C LYS A 262 -7.88 -36.53 14.41
N GLN A 263 -8.24 -37.58 13.69
CA GLN A 263 -9.28 -38.55 14.07
C GLN A 263 -8.71 -39.87 14.61
N ILE A 264 -7.38 -39.99 14.70
CA ILE A 264 -6.72 -41.20 15.21
C ILE A 264 -6.86 -41.28 16.74
N PRO A 265 -7.41 -42.38 17.30
CA PRO A 265 -7.47 -42.60 18.74
C PRO A 265 -6.11 -43.06 19.26
N LEU A 266 -5.17 -42.11 19.41
CA LEU A 266 -3.78 -42.39 19.83
C LEU A 266 -3.67 -43.15 21.15
N GLU A 267 -4.65 -43.03 22.05
CA GLU A 267 -4.68 -43.70 23.36
C GLU A 267 -5.07 -45.19 23.26
N ASP A 268 -5.78 -45.59 22.20
CA ASP A 268 -6.22 -46.98 21.95
C ASP A 268 -5.25 -47.76 21.02
N MET A 269 -4.24 -47.10 20.45
CA MET A 269 -3.29 -47.73 19.52
C MET A 269 -2.12 -48.41 20.24
N THR A 270 -1.81 -49.65 19.87
CA THR A 270 -0.51 -50.24 20.24
C THR A 270 0.62 -49.56 19.47
N ALA A 271 1.81 -49.46 20.09
CA ALA A 271 2.99 -48.84 19.47
C ALA A 271 3.37 -49.44 18.10
N ARG A 272 3.02 -50.71 17.84
CA ARG A 272 3.22 -51.36 16.53
C ARG A 272 2.25 -50.84 15.47
N GLN A 273 0.99 -50.59 15.82
CA GLN A 273 0.01 -50.01 14.90
C GLN A 273 0.35 -48.55 14.58
N ALA A 274 0.80 -47.78 15.57
CA ALA A 274 1.27 -46.41 15.36
C ALA A 274 2.49 -46.35 14.42
N LEU A 275 3.48 -47.25 14.61
CA LEU A 275 4.63 -47.37 13.69
C LEU A 275 4.23 -47.79 12.28
N GLN A 276 3.32 -48.75 12.12
CA GLN A 276 2.83 -49.16 10.80
C GLN A 276 2.15 -47.99 10.08
N TYR A 277 1.24 -47.29 10.76
CA TYR A 277 0.52 -46.16 10.17
C TYR A 277 1.46 -44.99 9.77
N LEU A 278 2.59 -44.81 10.45
CA LEU A 278 3.63 -43.85 10.04
C LEU A 278 4.36 -44.27 8.75
N PHE A 279 4.59 -45.57 8.52
CA PHE A 279 5.07 -46.06 7.22
C PHE A 279 4.00 -45.92 6.14
N ASP A 280 2.75 -46.27 6.44
CA ASP A 280 1.63 -46.16 5.50
C ASP A 280 1.39 -44.69 5.09
N LEU A 281 1.62 -43.73 5.99
CA LEU A 281 1.64 -42.29 5.65
C LEU A 281 2.83 -41.90 4.78
N GLN A 282 4.01 -42.49 4.98
CA GLN A 282 5.21 -42.16 4.20
C GLN A 282 5.12 -42.65 2.74
N GLU A 283 4.35 -43.70 2.45
CA GLU A 283 4.02 -44.10 1.06
C GLU A 283 2.92 -43.26 0.40
N ARG A 284 2.25 -42.36 1.15
CA ARG A 284 1.10 -41.55 0.71
C ARG A 284 1.42 -40.06 0.52
N ILE A 285 2.71 -39.67 0.56
CA ILE A 285 3.22 -38.30 0.43
C ILE A 285 4.26 -38.25 -0.69
#